data_AF-A0A563CJ52-F1
#
_entry.id   AF-A0A563CJ52-F1
#
_cell.length_a   1.000
_cell.length_b   1.000
_cell.length_c   1.000
_cell.angle_alpha   90.00
_cell.angle_beta   90.00
_cell.angle_gamma   90.00
#
_symmetry.space_group_name_H-M   'P 1'
#
loop_
_entity.id
_entity.type
_entity.pdbx_description
1 polymer ?
#
loop_
_entity_poly.entity_id
_entity_poly.type
_entity_poly.pdbx_seq_one_letter_code
_entity_poly.pdbx_strand_id
1 'polypeptide(L)'
;MLDDHSIVVIGRTERSKESMPPFQRRTEELASWVLERMLGLPADALAGPRGYNRQGIQHLLRYPSGSPGMNNWIYMYDNPLAARANGERVGEIQADLMYPEAQVEKETGNPTFDRKRYEQFALQLNYLLRMSEVKQPADDLRNMVLGSLALMPEQPTDAEIREFFDALEDEDESRRFGYKNN
;
A
#
# COMPACT_ATOMS: atom_id res chain seq x y z
N MET A 1 -20.31 -2.29 13.14
CA MET A 1 -18.87 -2.10 12.79
C MET A 1 -18.62 -0.71 12.24
N LEU A 2 -19.37 -0.27 11.21
CA LEU A 2 -19.43 1.15 10.80
C LEU A 2 -20.16 2.05 11.81
N ASP A 3 -20.90 1.46 12.75
CA ASP A 3 -21.46 2.18 13.91
C ASP A 3 -20.36 2.72 14.83
N ASP A 4 -19.18 2.07 14.81
CA ASP A 4 -18.04 2.40 15.65
C ASP A 4 -16.84 2.94 14.87
N HIS A 5 -16.80 2.79 13.54
CA HIS A 5 -15.67 3.23 12.72
C HIS A 5 -16.17 4.13 11.61
N SER A 6 -15.54 5.30 11.46
CA SER A 6 -15.86 6.23 10.38
C SER A 6 -15.55 5.61 9.02
N ILE A 7 -14.40 4.96 8.94
CA ILE A 7 -13.89 4.32 7.74
C ILE A 7 -13.46 2.90 8.11
N VAL A 8 -13.73 1.97 7.21
CA VAL A 8 -13.34 0.57 7.32
C VAL A 8 -12.55 0.21 6.09
N VAL A 9 -11.32 -0.21 6.29
CA VAL A 9 -10.53 -0.88 5.25
C VAL A 9 -11.07 -2.30 5.10
N ILE A 10 -11.49 -2.66 3.90
CA ILE A 10 -11.92 -4.02 3.59
C ILE A 10 -10.74 -4.70 2.89
N GLY A 11 -9.89 -5.29 3.73
CA GLY A 11 -8.70 -6.04 3.34
C GLY A 11 -9.03 -7.43 2.79
N ARG A 12 -7.98 -8.17 2.47
CA ARG A 12 -8.08 -9.50 1.86
C ARG A 12 -7.74 -10.58 2.86
N THR A 13 -8.48 -11.68 2.79
CA THR A 13 -8.09 -12.92 3.47
C THR A 13 -6.78 -13.47 2.87
N GLU A 14 -6.07 -14.31 3.62
CA GLU A 14 -4.88 -15.00 3.10
C GLU A 14 -5.19 -15.82 1.85
N ARG A 15 -6.36 -16.48 1.80
CA ARG A 15 -6.87 -17.16 0.61
C ARG A 15 -6.98 -16.23 -0.60
N SER A 16 -7.45 -15.00 -0.39
CA SER A 16 -7.54 -14.01 -1.46
C SER A 16 -6.16 -13.57 -1.93
N LYS A 17 -5.21 -13.37 -1.01
CA LYS A 17 -3.82 -13.03 -1.35
C LYS A 17 -3.13 -14.15 -2.13
N GLU A 18 -3.38 -15.40 -1.77
CA GLU A 18 -2.87 -16.58 -2.50
C GLU A 18 -3.40 -16.68 -3.94
N SER A 19 -4.59 -16.11 -4.22
CA SER A 19 -5.13 -16.07 -5.58
C SER A 19 -4.51 -14.99 -6.47
N MET A 20 -3.71 -14.08 -5.92
CA MET A 20 -3.12 -12.98 -6.69
C MET A 20 -1.98 -13.45 -7.59
N PRO A 21 -1.69 -12.72 -8.69
CA PRO A 21 -0.41 -12.85 -9.38
C PRO A 21 0.76 -12.72 -8.37
N PRO A 22 1.75 -13.63 -8.38
CA PRO A 22 2.80 -13.67 -7.35
C PRO A 22 3.56 -12.35 -7.18
N PHE A 23 3.89 -11.69 -8.29
CA PHE A 23 4.57 -10.39 -8.25
C PHE A 23 3.69 -9.31 -7.60
N GLN A 24 2.41 -9.25 -7.95
CA GLN A 24 1.47 -8.33 -7.32
C GLN A 24 1.37 -8.58 -5.81
N ARG A 25 1.19 -9.83 -5.38
CA ARG A 25 1.14 -10.21 -3.97
C ARG A 25 2.36 -9.69 -3.22
N ARG A 26 3.55 -10.00 -3.74
CA ARG A 26 4.84 -9.57 -3.18
C ARG A 26 4.90 -8.05 -2.99
N THR A 27 4.61 -7.29 -4.03
CA THR A 27 4.68 -5.82 -3.98
C THR A 27 3.70 -5.21 -2.98
N GLU A 28 2.47 -5.73 -2.92
CA GLU A 28 1.43 -5.19 -2.04
C GLU A 28 1.61 -5.60 -0.58
N GLU A 29 2.14 -6.80 -0.30
CA GLU A 29 2.53 -7.21 1.05
C GLU A 29 3.63 -6.30 1.60
N LEU A 30 4.67 -6.03 0.80
CA LEU A 30 5.76 -5.16 1.19
C LEU A 30 5.29 -3.73 1.45
N ALA A 31 4.51 -3.16 0.52
CA ALA A 31 3.98 -1.80 0.71
C ALA A 31 3.02 -1.72 1.91
N SER A 32 2.17 -2.73 2.13
CA SER A 32 1.28 -2.76 3.30
C SER A 32 2.09 -2.80 4.60
N TRP A 33 3.14 -3.63 4.66
CA TRP A 33 4.04 -3.71 5.81
C TRP A 33 4.73 -2.38 6.12
N VAL A 34 5.24 -1.69 5.09
CA VAL A 34 5.84 -0.35 5.24
C VAL A 34 4.79 0.61 5.79
N LEU A 35 3.62 0.71 5.15
CA LEU A 35 2.61 1.70 5.51
C LEU A 35 1.99 1.48 6.89
N GLU A 36 1.78 0.23 7.29
CA GLU A 36 1.30 -0.10 8.63
C GLU A 36 2.28 0.39 9.71
N ARG A 37 3.58 0.12 9.54
CA ARG A 37 4.62 0.57 10.49
C ARG A 37 4.80 2.08 10.51
N MET A 38 4.74 2.69 9.34
CA MET A 38 5.05 4.11 9.16
C MET A 38 3.88 5.01 9.54
N LEU A 39 2.66 4.57 9.24
CA LEU A 39 1.47 5.40 9.34
C LEU A 39 0.42 4.84 10.28
N GLY A 40 0.57 3.61 10.79
CA GLY A 40 -0.43 2.93 11.64
C GLY A 40 -1.75 2.66 10.93
N LEU A 41 -1.75 2.61 9.59
CA LEU A 41 -2.92 2.21 8.82
C LEU A 41 -3.14 0.69 8.95
N PRO A 42 -4.39 0.21 8.89
CA PRO A 42 -4.64 -1.24 8.87
C PRO A 42 -3.91 -1.94 7.74
N ALA A 43 -3.67 -3.25 7.92
CA ALA A 43 -3.13 -4.10 6.86
C ALA A 43 -4.03 -4.05 5.62
N ASP A 44 -3.45 -4.27 4.43
CA ASP A 44 -4.16 -4.17 3.15
C ASP A 44 -4.84 -2.81 2.92
N ALA A 45 -4.35 -1.70 3.50
CA ALA A 45 -4.85 -0.36 3.17
C ALA A 45 -4.83 -0.06 1.65
N LEU A 46 -3.94 -0.74 0.91
CA LEU A 46 -3.85 -0.68 -0.55
C LEU A 46 -5.03 -1.36 -1.28
N ALA A 47 -5.77 -2.24 -0.61
CA ALA A 47 -6.95 -2.89 -1.16
C ALA A 47 -8.07 -1.87 -1.41
N GLY A 48 -8.55 -1.85 -2.65
CA GLY A 48 -9.56 -0.91 -3.18
C GLY A 48 -10.90 -0.82 -2.41
N PRO A 49 -11.42 -1.89 -1.79
CA PRO A 49 -12.71 -1.79 -1.12
C PRO A 49 -12.66 -1.07 0.23
N ARG A 50 -13.65 -0.20 0.49
CA ARG A 50 -13.83 0.50 1.77
C ARG A 50 -15.30 0.60 2.16
N GLY A 51 -15.54 0.60 3.47
CA GLY A 51 -16.80 1.01 4.07
C GLY A 51 -16.69 2.42 4.65
N TYR A 52 -17.77 3.20 4.53
CA TYR A 52 -17.88 4.52 5.12
C TYR A 52 -19.20 4.63 5.89
N ASN A 53 -19.15 5.19 7.10
CA ASN A 53 -20.36 5.65 7.77
C ASN A 53 -20.67 7.10 7.35
N ARG A 54 -21.73 7.69 7.93
CA ARG A 54 -22.18 9.05 7.58
C ARG A 54 -21.13 10.14 7.86
N GLN A 55 -20.29 9.94 8.88
CA GLN A 55 -19.18 10.84 9.18
C GLN A 55 -18.01 10.58 8.22
N GLY A 56 -17.59 9.33 8.08
CA GLY A 56 -16.44 8.96 7.26
C GLY A 56 -16.59 9.32 5.78
N ILE A 57 -17.81 9.23 5.22
CA ILE A 57 -18.06 9.59 3.82
C ILE A 57 -17.72 11.06 3.52
N GLN A 58 -17.71 11.93 4.54
CA GLN A 58 -17.31 13.34 4.35
C GLN A 58 -15.87 13.49 3.88
N HIS A 59 -14.97 12.58 4.28
CA HIS A 59 -13.59 12.56 3.79
C HIS A 59 -13.56 12.26 2.28
N LEU A 60 -14.33 11.28 1.83
CA LEU A 60 -14.44 10.96 0.40
C LEU A 60 -15.07 12.10 -0.41
N LEU A 61 -16.12 12.73 0.10
CA LEU A 61 -16.80 13.83 -0.60
C LEU A 61 -15.92 15.10 -0.71
N ARG A 62 -14.97 15.28 0.22
CA ARG A 62 -14.02 16.40 0.20
C ARG A 62 -12.72 16.06 -0.53
N TYR A 63 -12.53 14.80 -0.93
CA TYR A 63 -11.31 14.36 -1.57
C TYR A 63 -11.09 15.10 -2.90
N PRO A 64 -9.98 15.84 -3.06
CA PRO A 64 -9.80 16.74 -4.20
C PRO A 64 -9.25 15.99 -5.41
N SER A 65 -10.00 15.04 -5.94
CA SER A 65 -9.60 14.19 -7.08
C SER A 65 -9.23 14.95 -8.35
N GLY A 66 -9.73 16.18 -8.53
CA GLY A 66 -9.41 17.06 -9.65
C GLY A 66 -8.19 17.97 -9.48
N SER A 67 -7.54 17.96 -8.31
CA SER A 67 -6.37 18.81 -8.05
C SER A 67 -5.10 18.24 -8.68
N PRO A 68 -4.14 19.09 -9.10
CA PRO A 68 -2.85 18.63 -9.60
C PRO A 68 -2.15 17.69 -8.61
N GLY A 69 -1.68 16.54 -9.10
CA GLY A 69 -1.01 15.53 -8.27
C GLY A 69 -1.93 14.59 -7.49
N MET A 70 -3.25 14.79 -7.54
CA MET A 70 -4.24 13.89 -6.96
C MET A 70 -4.76 12.90 -8.00
N ASN A 71 -5.10 11.69 -7.56
CA ASN A 71 -5.65 10.66 -8.45
C ASN A 71 -6.64 9.75 -7.71
N ASN A 72 -7.33 8.89 -8.47
CA ASN A 72 -8.35 7.99 -7.93
C ASN A 72 -7.80 6.89 -6.99
N TRP A 73 -6.51 6.83 -6.73
CA TRP A 73 -5.87 5.86 -5.86
C TRP A 73 -5.36 6.48 -4.56
N ILE A 74 -5.21 7.80 -4.47
CA ILE A 74 -4.67 8.45 -3.26
C ILE A 74 -5.75 8.55 -2.16
N TYR A 75 -7.03 8.73 -2.51
CA TYR A 75 -8.15 8.77 -1.54
C TYR A 75 -8.18 7.55 -0.61
N MET A 76 -7.70 6.42 -1.13
CA MET A 76 -7.60 5.12 -0.49
C MET A 76 -6.88 5.18 0.85
N TYR A 77 -5.90 6.07 0.95
CA TYR A 77 -5.03 6.26 2.11
C TYR A 77 -5.29 7.60 2.78
N ASP A 78 -5.49 8.65 2.00
CA ASP A 78 -5.77 9.99 2.51
C ASP A 78 -7.00 10.01 3.40
N ASN A 79 -8.08 9.33 3.00
CA ASN A 79 -9.31 9.33 3.78
C ASN A 79 -9.09 8.66 5.15
N PRO A 80 -8.53 7.44 5.25
CA PRO A 80 -8.12 6.86 6.54
C PRO A 80 -7.19 7.76 7.37
N LEU A 81 -6.17 8.37 6.76
CA LEU A 81 -5.22 9.23 7.46
C LEU A 81 -5.89 10.50 7.99
N ALA A 82 -6.71 11.16 7.18
CA ALA A 82 -7.47 12.34 7.57
C ALA A 82 -8.48 12.03 8.67
N ALA A 83 -9.16 10.88 8.60
CA ALA A 83 -10.05 10.42 9.65
C ALA A 83 -9.30 10.23 10.98
N ARG A 84 -8.14 9.58 10.96
CA ARG A 84 -7.31 9.40 12.17
C ARG A 84 -6.76 10.71 12.71
N ALA A 85 -6.32 11.62 11.84
CA ALA A 85 -5.90 12.97 12.23
C ALA A 85 -7.02 13.76 12.92
N ASN A 86 -8.28 13.49 12.55
CA ASN A 86 -9.46 14.05 13.20
C ASN A 86 -9.90 13.30 14.47
N GLY A 87 -9.13 12.31 14.95
CA GLY A 87 -9.47 11.48 16.10
C GLY A 87 -10.57 10.45 15.83
N GLU A 88 -10.91 10.20 14.56
CA GLU A 88 -11.90 9.20 14.18
C GLU A 88 -11.30 7.80 14.18
N ARG A 89 -12.13 6.79 14.46
CA ARG A 89 -11.71 5.39 14.43
C ARG A 89 -11.75 4.86 12.99
N VAL A 90 -10.63 4.27 12.57
CA VAL A 90 -10.50 3.53 11.32
C VAL A 90 -10.36 2.06 11.65
N GLY A 91 -11.25 1.24 11.11
CA GLY A 91 -11.30 -0.20 11.37
C GLY A 91 -10.83 -1.04 10.18
N GLU A 92 -10.75 -2.34 10.40
CA GLU A 92 -10.38 -3.34 9.40
C GLU A 92 -11.39 -4.48 9.43
N ILE A 93 -11.75 -4.98 8.25
CA ILE A 93 -12.30 -6.34 8.08
C ILE A 93 -11.62 -7.02 6.92
N GLN A 94 -11.67 -8.35 6.91
CA GLN A 94 -11.20 -9.16 5.79
C GLN A 94 -12.38 -9.74 5.03
N ALA A 95 -12.26 -9.79 3.71
CA ALA A 95 -13.23 -10.42 2.83
C ALA A 95 -12.52 -11.30 1.78
N ASP A 96 -13.24 -12.30 1.28
CA ASP A 96 -12.79 -13.14 0.18
C ASP A 96 -12.94 -12.39 -1.15
N LEU A 97 -11.92 -11.61 -1.50
CA LEU A 97 -11.80 -10.85 -2.74
C LEU A 97 -10.90 -11.62 -3.71
N MET A 98 -11.43 -12.73 -4.22
CA MET A 98 -10.70 -13.65 -5.10
C MET A 98 -10.35 -13.00 -6.44
N TYR A 99 -9.11 -13.17 -6.88
CA TYR A 99 -8.69 -12.75 -8.20
C TYR A 99 -9.19 -13.76 -9.25
N PRO A 100 -9.85 -13.31 -10.33
CA PRO A 100 -10.31 -14.22 -11.37
C PRO A 100 -9.14 -14.97 -12.03
N GLU A 101 -9.24 -16.29 -12.17
CA GLU A 101 -8.17 -17.14 -12.73
C GLU A 101 -7.63 -16.62 -14.07
N ALA A 102 -8.53 -16.24 -14.99
CA ALA A 102 -8.15 -15.69 -16.29
C ALA A 102 -7.34 -14.37 -16.19
N GLN A 103 -7.55 -13.58 -15.13
CA GLN A 103 -6.73 -12.40 -14.86
C GLN A 103 -5.35 -12.83 -14.34
N VAL A 104 -5.31 -13.80 -13.44
CA VAL A 104 -4.06 -14.31 -12.85
C VAL A 104 -3.14 -14.90 -13.91
N GLU A 105 -3.69 -15.71 -14.82
CA GLU A 105 -2.95 -16.29 -15.95
C GLU A 105 -2.38 -15.22 -16.88
N LYS A 106 -3.15 -14.16 -17.13
CA LYS A 106 -2.73 -13.05 -18.00
C LYS A 106 -1.62 -12.20 -17.40
N GLU A 107 -1.67 -11.96 -16.09
CA GLU A 107 -0.76 -11.06 -15.38
C GLU A 107 0.53 -11.76 -14.91
N THR A 108 0.46 -13.05 -14.58
CA THR A 108 1.60 -13.78 -14.00
C THR A 108 2.75 -13.89 -14.99
N GLY A 109 3.92 -13.37 -14.58
CA GLY A 109 5.14 -13.40 -15.40
C GLY A 109 5.11 -12.41 -16.57
N ASN A 110 4.13 -11.52 -16.65
CA ASN A 110 4.01 -10.53 -17.70
C ASN A 110 4.67 -9.19 -17.28
N PRO A 111 5.78 -8.78 -17.92
CA PRO A 111 6.54 -7.62 -17.47
C PRO A 111 5.79 -6.28 -17.54
N THR A 112 4.78 -6.18 -18.43
CA THR A 112 3.93 -4.98 -18.49
C THR A 112 3.13 -4.79 -17.19
N PHE A 113 2.66 -5.89 -16.60
CA PHE A 113 1.95 -5.84 -15.32
C PHE A 113 2.92 -5.66 -14.16
N ASP A 114 4.08 -6.34 -14.17
CA ASP A 114 5.12 -6.15 -13.14
C ASP A 114 5.55 -4.67 -13.06
N ARG A 115 5.82 -4.03 -14.20
CA ARG A 115 6.14 -2.60 -14.29
C ARG A 115 5.03 -1.74 -13.72
N LYS A 116 3.78 -2.02 -14.07
CA LYS A 116 2.62 -1.30 -13.52
C LYS A 116 2.54 -1.43 -11.99
N ARG A 117 2.84 -2.60 -11.41
CA ARG A 117 2.85 -2.80 -9.95
C ARG A 117 3.98 -2.04 -9.28
N TYR A 118 5.16 -2.02 -9.88
CA TYR A 118 6.27 -1.18 -9.43
C TYR A 118 5.91 0.31 -9.46
N GLU A 119 5.34 0.82 -10.55
CA GLU A 119 4.93 2.22 -10.67
C GLU A 119 3.90 2.60 -9.59
N GLN A 120 2.94 1.71 -9.32
CA GLN A 120 1.97 1.89 -8.23
C GLN A 120 2.64 1.93 -6.87
N PHE A 121 3.53 0.97 -6.58
CA PHE A 121 4.32 0.90 -5.35
C PHE A 121 5.13 2.19 -5.13
N ALA A 122 5.91 2.59 -6.13
CA ALA A 122 6.79 3.74 -6.08
C ALA A 122 6.01 5.05 -5.90
N LEU A 123 4.90 5.22 -6.64
CA LEU A 123 4.04 6.40 -6.51
C LEU A 123 3.43 6.51 -5.11
N GLN A 124 2.88 5.41 -4.61
CA GLN A 124 2.21 5.38 -3.31
C GLN A 124 3.16 5.65 -2.16
N LEU A 125 4.32 4.97 -2.12
CA LEU A 125 5.28 5.15 -1.03
C LEU A 125 5.96 6.52 -1.12
N ASN A 126 6.30 7.02 -2.31
CA ASN A 126 6.83 8.39 -2.43
C ASN A 126 5.83 9.44 -1.92
N TYR A 127 4.55 9.28 -2.22
CA TYR A 127 3.53 10.22 -1.74
C TYR A 127 3.35 10.12 -0.23
N LEU A 128 3.03 8.92 0.27
CA LEU A 128 2.58 8.72 1.65
C LEU A 128 3.69 8.92 2.68
N LEU A 129 4.90 8.46 2.38
CA LEU A 129 6.02 8.60 3.30
C LEU A 129 6.56 10.04 3.32
N ARG A 130 6.32 10.85 2.29
CA ARG A 130 6.72 12.27 2.32
C ARG A 130 5.74 13.16 3.06
N MET A 131 4.46 12.76 3.10
CA MET A 131 3.39 13.48 3.82
C MET A 131 3.46 13.32 5.34
N SER A 132 4.12 12.28 5.84
CA SER A 132 4.05 11.88 7.23
C SER A 132 5.09 12.58 8.12
N GLU A 133 4.63 13.31 9.15
CA GLU A 133 5.43 13.81 10.29
C GLU A 133 5.81 12.65 11.24
N VAL A 134 6.57 11.68 10.73
CA VAL A 134 6.88 10.45 11.48
C VAL A 134 7.91 10.73 12.57
N LYS A 135 7.71 10.12 13.74
CA LYS A 135 8.68 10.12 14.86
C LYS A 135 9.51 8.82 14.82
N GLN A 136 10.81 8.90 15.14
CA GLN A 136 11.73 7.74 15.24
C GLN A 136 11.15 6.60 16.09
N PRO A 137 11.34 5.30 15.73
CA PRO A 137 12.33 4.70 14.83
C PRO A 137 11.90 4.55 13.36
N ALA A 138 10.73 5.06 13.01
CA ALA A 138 10.18 4.92 11.67
C ALA A 138 10.91 5.80 10.61
N ASP A 139 11.75 6.77 11.02
CA ASP A 139 12.61 7.51 10.10
C ASP A 139 13.61 6.61 9.36
N ASP A 140 14.17 5.58 9.99
CA ASP A 140 15.20 4.75 9.35
C ASP A 140 14.60 3.87 8.24
N LEU A 141 13.48 3.18 8.52
CA LEU A 141 12.75 2.39 7.52
C LEU A 141 12.26 3.27 6.36
N ARG A 142 11.75 4.46 6.67
CA ARG A 142 11.33 5.44 5.67
C ARG A 142 12.48 5.88 4.77
N ASN A 143 13.61 6.23 5.37
CA ASN A 143 14.77 6.72 4.63
C ASN A 143 15.39 5.62 3.78
N MET A 144 15.41 4.37 4.26
CA MET A 144 15.79 3.19 3.50
C MET A 144 14.90 3.04 2.25
N VAL A 145 13.57 2.96 2.43
CA VAL A 145 12.63 2.79 1.31
C VAL A 145 12.71 3.96 0.31
N LEU A 146 12.69 5.20 0.79
CA LEU A 146 12.77 6.38 -0.08
C LEU A 146 14.14 6.50 -0.76
N GLY A 147 15.21 6.09 -0.07
CA GLY A 147 16.56 6.03 -0.60
C GLY A 147 16.67 5.02 -1.74
N SER A 148 16.20 3.79 -1.52
CA SER A 148 16.19 2.75 -2.56
C SER A 148 15.34 3.16 -3.77
N LEU A 149 14.18 3.79 -3.54
CA LEU A 149 13.36 4.35 -4.63
C LEU A 149 14.07 5.48 -5.38
N ALA A 150 14.87 6.31 -4.71
CA ALA A 150 15.61 7.41 -5.34
C ALA A 150 16.81 6.93 -6.17
N LEU A 151 17.33 5.72 -5.90
CA LEU A 151 18.39 5.09 -6.69
C LEU A 151 17.88 4.40 -7.96
N MET A 152 16.57 4.16 -8.05
CA MET A 152 15.98 3.57 -9.24
C MET A 152 16.05 4.54 -10.43
N PRO A 153 16.45 4.06 -11.63
CA PRO A 153 16.38 4.87 -12.85
C PRO A 153 14.96 5.41 -13.10
N GLU A 154 14.85 6.53 -13.82
CA GLU A 154 13.53 7.09 -14.22
C GLU A 154 12.71 6.11 -15.06
N GLN A 155 13.39 5.27 -15.86
CA GLN A 155 12.78 4.21 -16.67
C GLN A 155 13.50 2.89 -16.39
N PRO A 156 13.21 2.23 -15.26
CA PRO A 156 13.91 1.00 -14.90
C PRO A 156 13.50 -0.14 -15.84
N THR A 157 14.44 -1.04 -16.10
CA THR A 157 14.21 -2.30 -16.80
C THR A 157 13.47 -3.29 -15.90
N ASP A 158 12.91 -4.33 -16.49
CA ASP A 158 12.18 -5.35 -15.72
C ASP A 158 13.12 -6.15 -14.81
N ALA A 159 14.40 -6.25 -15.17
CA ALA A 159 15.44 -6.84 -14.33
C ALA A 159 15.74 -5.96 -13.12
N GLU A 160 15.96 -4.65 -13.32
CA GLU A 160 16.21 -3.70 -12.22
C GLU A 160 15.02 -3.63 -11.25
N ILE A 161 13.77 -3.72 -11.74
CA ILE A 161 12.59 -3.79 -10.88
C ILE A 161 12.60 -5.05 -10.01
N ARG A 162 12.98 -6.20 -10.56
CA ARG A 162 13.06 -7.46 -9.80
C ARG A 162 14.17 -7.40 -8.76
N GLU A 163 15.35 -6.95 -9.17
CA GLU A 163 16.51 -6.74 -8.29
C GLU A 163 16.19 -5.74 -7.17
N PHE A 164 15.44 -4.68 -7.45
CA PHE A 164 14.98 -3.74 -6.43
C PHE A 164 14.16 -4.43 -5.33
N PHE A 165 13.16 -5.23 -5.71
CA PHE A 165 12.37 -5.95 -4.71
C PHE A 165 13.18 -7.06 -4.03
N ASP A 166 14.06 -7.75 -4.75
CA ASP A 166 14.95 -8.76 -4.18
C ASP A 166 15.85 -8.14 -3.12
N ALA A 167 16.51 -7.01 -3.41
CA ALA A 167 17.32 -6.27 -2.45
C ALA A 167 16.50 -5.77 -1.27
N LEU A 168 15.36 -5.12 -1.52
CA LEU A 168 14.53 -4.55 -0.45
C LEU A 168 13.98 -5.63 0.50
N GLU A 169 13.78 -6.86 0.03
CA GLU A 169 13.35 -7.98 0.87
C GLU A 169 14.50 -8.79 1.49
N ASP A 170 15.66 -8.86 0.82
CA ASP A 170 16.84 -9.62 1.28
C ASP A 170 17.76 -8.83 2.20
N GLU A 171 17.70 -7.50 2.16
CA GLU A 171 18.44 -6.65 3.08
C GLU A 171 18.16 -7.06 4.53
N ASP A 172 19.24 -7.35 5.27
CA ASP A 172 19.23 -7.52 6.73
C ASP A 172 18.50 -6.35 7.42
N GLU A 173 18.40 -5.19 6.77
CA GLU A 173 17.65 -4.02 7.22
C GLU A 173 16.13 -4.24 7.25
N SER A 174 15.50 -4.74 6.19
CA SER A 174 14.05 -5.03 6.21
C SER A 174 13.71 -6.10 7.26
N ARG A 175 14.55 -7.14 7.39
CA ARG A 175 14.44 -8.12 8.49
C ARG A 175 14.70 -7.48 9.86
N ARG A 176 15.64 -6.55 9.99
CA ARG A 176 15.87 -5.76 11.22
C ARG A 176 14.63 -4.92 11.61
N PHE A 177 13.84 -4.47 10.65
CA PHE A 177 12.55 -3.81 10.89
C PHE A 177 11.36 -4.79 11.02
N GLY A 178 11.62 -6.10 10.98
CA GLY A 178 10.65 -7.15 11.23
C GLY A 178 9.82 -7.58 10.02
N TYR A 179 10.29 -7.36 8.79
CA TYR A 179 9.64 -7.93 7.60
C TYR A 179 9.95 -9.43 7.49
N LYS A 180 8.91 -10.27 7.50
CA LYS A 180 9.02 -11.74 7.34
C LYS A 180 10.05 -12.41 8.27
N ASN A 181 10.28 -11.84 9.47
CA ASN A 181 10.99 -12.55 10.53
C ASN A 181 10.10 -13.72 10.98
N ASN A 182 10.43 -14.93 10.51
CA ASN A 182 9.87 -16.17 11.03
C ASN A 182 10.29 -16.37 12.50
#